data_AF-U2ZCZ6-F1
#
_entry.id   AF-U2ZCZ6-F1
#
_cell.length_a   1.000
_cell.length_b   1.000
_cell.length_c   1.000
_cell.angle_alpha   90.00
_cell.angle_beta   90.00
_cell.angle_gamma   90.00
#
_symmetry.space_group_name_H-M   'P 1'
#
loop_
_entity.id
_entity.type
_entity.pdbx_description
1 polymer ?
#
loop_
_entity_poly.entity_id
_entity_poly.type
_entity_poly.pdbx_seq_one_letter_code
_entity_poly.pdbx_strand_id
1 'polypeptide(L)' 'MRKPKRKTGNKTKKSDFEERFAVMVGNYHKAKEVLDSLEEGTAEYAKQKKQCDALFASAERFISKQ' A
#
# COMPACT_ATOMS: atom_id res chain seq x y z
N MET A 1 -2.15 28.87 33.57
CA MET A 1 -1.17 27.76 33.46
C MET A 1 -1.21 27.19 32.04
N ARG A 2 -0.13 27.33 31.24
CA ARG A 2 -0.06 26.73 29.89
C ARG A 2 0.35 25.26 30.03
N LYS A 3 -0.53 24.34 29.63
CA LYS A 3 -0.25 22.89 29.62
C LYS A 3 0.91 22.60 28.66
N PRO A 4 1.93 21.81 29.04
CA PRO A 4 3.02 21.47 28.13
C PRO A 4 2.50 20.51 27.05
N LYS A 5 2.56 20.93 25.79
CA LYS A 5 2.33 20.04 24.63
C LYS A 5 3.43 18.98 24.65
N ARG A 6 3.08 17.75 25.05
CA ARG A 6 3.98 16.59 25.00
C ARG A 6 4.54 16.49 23.59
N LYS A 7 5.84 16.76 23.43
CA LYS A 7 6.58 16.43 22.21
C LYS A 7 6.67 14.91 22.18
N THR A 8 5.72 14.26 21.51
CA THR A 8 5.83 12.83 21.20
C THR A 8 7.03 12.67 20.26
N GLY A 9 8.09 12.08 20.80
CA GLY A 9 9.36 11.89 20.12
C GLY A 9 9.17 11.13 18.80
N ASN A 10 9.83 11.66 17.78
CA ASN A 10 9.87 11.23 16.37
C ASN A 10 10.46 9.81 16.14
N LYS A 11 10.40 8.87 17.09
CA LYS A 11 11.06 7.55 16.97
C LYS A 11 10.19 6.44 16.35
N THR A 12 8.87 6.59 16.30
CA THR A 12 7.94 5.59 15.72
C THR A 12 7.83 5.64 14.19
N LYS A 13 8.29 6.71 13.54
CA LYS A 13 8.06 6.94 12.11
C LYS A 13 8.67 5.89 11.16
N LYS A 14 9.70 5.16 11.60
CA LYS A 14 10.33 4.11 10.77
C LYS A 14 9.56 2.78 10.81
N SER A 15 9.01 2.37 11.96
CA SER A 15 8.19 1.15 12.04
C SER A 15 6.85 1.35 11.30
N ASP A 16 6.28 2.55 11.40
CA ASP A 16 5.05 2.90 10.68
C ASP A 16 5.20 2.80 9.14
N PHE A 17 6.40 3.08 8.61
CA PHE A 17 6.63 2.98 7.17
C PHE A 17 6.65 1.54 6.70
N GLU A 18 7.46 0.69 7.34
CA GLU A 18 7.63 -0.70 6.94
C GLU A 18 6.33 -1.49 7.12
N GLU A 19 5.59 -1.24 8.20
CA GLU A 19 4.27 -1.83 8.42
C GLU A 19 3.26 -1.40 7.35
N ARG A 20 3.19 -0.10 7.02
CA ARG A 20 2.31 0.41 5.95
C ARG A 20 2.71 -0.11 4.57
N PHE A 21 4.00 -0.22 4.32
CA PHE A 21 4.53 -0.75 3.07
C PHE A 21 4.20 -2.23 2.93
N ALA A 22 4.41 -3.03 3.99
CA ALA A 22 4.03 -4.44 4.04
C ALA A 22 2.53 -4.63 3.78
N VAL A 23 1.67 -3.76 4.32
CA VAL A 23 0.22 -3.78 4.02
C VAL A 23 -0.06 -3.44 2.55
N MET A 24 0.59 -2.43 1.97
CA MET A 24 0.40 -2.09 0.55
C MET A 24 0.83 -3.24 -0.37
N VAL A 25 2.02 -3.81 -0.13
CA VAL A 25 2.56 -4.93 -0.90
C VAL A 25 1.69 -6.17 -0.72
N GLY A 26 1.25 -6.47 0.51
CA GLY A 26 0.34 -7.58 0.79
C GLY A 26 -1.00 -7.45 0.05
N ASN A 27 -1.55 -6.24 -0.04
CA ASN A 27 -2.77 -5.98 -0.81
C ASN A 27 -2.56 -6.18 -2.32
N TYR A 28 -1.41 -5.77 -2.85
CA TYR A 28 -1.04 -6.04 -4.24
C TYR A 28 -0.95 -7.54 -4.52
N HIS A 29 -0.25 -8.30 -3.66
CA HIS A 29 -0.13 -9.76 -3.84
C HIS A 29 -1.50 -10.45 -3.81
N LYS A 30 -2.38 -10.11 -2.87
CA LYS A 30 -3.75 -10.64 -2.86
C LYS A 30 -4.51 -10.30 -4.13
N ALA A 31 -4.43 -9.06 -4.60
CA ALA A 31 -5.10 -8.64 -5.82
C ALA A 31 -4.54 -9.38 -7.05
N LYS A 32 -3.23 -9.69 -7.05
CA LYS A 32 -2.54 -10.45 -8.08
C LYS A 32 -2.90 -11.93 -8.06
N GLU A 33 -3.05 -12.57 -6.91
CA GLU A 33 -3.53 -13.96 -6.83
C GLU A 33 -4.94 -14.10 -7.43
N VAL A 34 -5.81 -13.11 -7.19
CA VAL A 34 -7.13 -13.03 -7.82
C VAL A 34 -7.01 -12.81 -9.32
N LEU A 35 -6.08 -11.95 -9.77
CA LEU A 35 -5.80 -11.73 -11.18
C LEU A 35 -5.34 -13.02 -11.88
N ASP A 36 -4.40 -13.76 -11.28
CA ASP A 36 -3.86 -15.00 -11.83
C ASP A 36 -4.91 -16.13 -11.84
N SER A 37 -5.93 -16.04 -10.97
CA SER A 37 -7.08 -16.95 -10.97
C SER A 37 -8.16 -16.58 -11.99
N LEU A 38 -8.12 -15.37 -12.55
CA LEU A 38 -9.06 -14.89 -13.55
C LEU A 38 -8.54 -15.17 -14.97
N GLU A 39 -9.45 -15.52 -15.88
CA GLU A 39 -9.10 -15.81 -17.26
C GLU A 39 -8.72 -14.52 -18.01
N GLU A 40 -7.53 -14.52 -18.62
CA GLU A 40 -7.02 -13.42 -19.41
C GLU A 40 -7.96 -13.10 -20.57
N GLY A 41 -8.37 -11.84 -20.69
CA GLY A 41 -9.29 -11.38 -21.74
C GLY A 41 -10.73 -11.13 -21.28
N THR A 42 -11.08 -11.50 -20.04
CA THR A 42 -12.36 -11.13 -19.44
C THR A 42 -12.38 -9.66 -18.99
N ALA A 43 -13.56 -9.04 -18.97
CA ALA A 43 -13.73 -7.67 -18.46
C ALA A 43 -13.36 -7.57 -16.96
N GLU A 44 -13.50 -8.67 -16.22
CA GLU A 44 -13.15 -8.79 -14.81
C GLU A 44 -11.63 -8.82 -14.62
N TYR A 45 -10.89 -9.58 -15.44
CA TYR A 45 -9.43 -9.51 -15.48
C TYR A 45 -8.94 -8.09 -15.76
N ALA A 46 -9.51 -7.40 -16.74
CA ALA A 46 -9.13 -6.02 -17.06
C ALA A 46 -9.38 -5.03 -15.90
N LYS A 47 -10.47 -5.21 -15.14
CA LYS A 47 -10.75 -4.42 -13.93
C LYS A 47 -9.75 -4.74 -12.81
N GLN A 48 -9.50 -6.02 -12.57
CA GLN A 48 -8.58 -6.48 -11.53
C GLN A 48 -7.14 -6.06 -11.83
N LYS A 49 -6.74 -6.07 -13.10
CA LYS A 49 -5.44 -5.60 -13.57
C LYS A 49 -5.25 -4.12 -13.27
N LYS A 50 -6.25 -3.29 -13.57
CA LYS A 50 -6.22 -1.86 -13.22
C LYS A 50 -6.12 -1.62 -11.71
N GLN A 51 -6.77 -2.46 -10.89
CA GLN A 51 -6.60 -2.40 -9.44
C GLN A 51 -5.17 -2.75 -9.00
N CYS A 52 -4.58 -3.80 -9.57
CA CYS A 52 -3.19 -4.16 -9.30
C CYS A 52 -2.23 -3.03 -9.70
N ASP A 53 -2.40 -2.47 -10.90
CA ASP A 53 -1.59 -1.36 -11.41
C ASP A 53 -1.70 -0.13 -10.49
N ALA A 54 -2.90 0.19 -9.98
CA ALA A 54 -3.12 1.29 -9.04
C ALA A 54 -2.47 1.05 -7.66
N LEU A 55 -2.56 -0.18 -7.13
CA LEU A 55 -1.91 -0.57 -5.87
C LEU A 55 -0.39 -0.51 -5.99
N PHE A 56 0.14 -0.97 -7.13
CA PHE A 56 1.56 -0.89 -7.44
C PHE A 56 2.04 0.55 -7.52
N ALA A 57 1.36 1.40 -8.29
CA ALA A 57 1.68 2.83 -8.38
C ALA A 57 1.58 3.52 -7.01
N SER A 58 0.63 3.11 -6.15
CA SER A 58 0.55 3.61 -4.77
C SER A 58 1.79 3.23 -3.95
N ALA A 59 2.25 1.99 -4.05
CA ALA A 59 3.44 1.51 -3.36
C ALA A 59 4.72 2.18 -3.87
N GLU A 60 4.88 2.34 -5.18
CA GLU A 60 6.01 3.05 -5.79
C GLU A 60 6.06 4.51 -5.35
N ARG A 61 4.91 5.20 -5.36
CA ARG A 61 4.82 6.58 -4.88
C ARG A 61 5.09 6.67 -3.38
N PHE A 62 4.72 5.65 -2.60
CA PHE A 62 4.99 5.61 -1.17
C PHE A 62 6.49 5.50 -0.87
N ILE A 63 7.21 4.65 -1.61
CA ILE A 63 8.68 4.56 -1.52
C ILE A 63 9.33 5.85 -2.01
N SER A 64 8.89 6.40 -3.15
CA SER A 64 9.47 7.60 -3.75
C SER A 64 9.30 8.87 -2.90
N LYS A 65 8.41 8.85 -1.90
CA LYS A 65 8.08 9.99 -1.05
C LYS A 65 8.74 9.90 0.34
N GLN A 66 9.44 8.81 0.63
CA GLN A 66 10.12 8.53 1.90
C GLN A 66 11.51 9.19 1.95
#